data_AF-A0AA91JTC4-F1
#
_entry.id   AF-A0AA91JTC4-F1
#
_cell.length_a   1.000
_cell.length_b   1.000
_cell.length_c   1.000
_cell.angle_alpha   90.00
_cell.angle_beta   90.00
_cell.angle_gamma   90.00
#
_symmetry.space_group_name_H-M   'P 1'
#
loop_
_entity.id
_entity.type
_entity.pdbx_description
1 polymer ?
#
loop_
_entity_poly.entity_id
_entity_poly.type
_entity_poly.pdbx_seq_one_letter_code
_entity_poly.pdbx_strand_id
1 'polypeptide(L)'
;MTATLTRPAWTTDLEVEIFNKLIDKHAPHLPKTRLHDPRPPATQEEIENFYRFRVAGAAHDLFIVQVCAKIIDQIPDPELQLFLSRQIGDDGAHAQNTRERSHALSGYDPIEEIQKQVQKHWDYMGDLPIRNWQGFLAFELHYELHIVALLFLNSRTSKINDPESGKFAAERILPDEAYHRLGVVDWWQRKFDQASPAEKSELVAQVLEADEEGQRRRNPYLKEHWQITHRAIGSEIDHLPVIYDAWRREVLSYFLDIPISKLPKLVSVND
;
A
#
# COMPACT_ATOMS: atom_id res chain seq x y z
N MET A 1 36.69 -3.75 -16.77
CA MET A 1 36.01 -4.12 -15.52
C MET A 1 34.94 -3.09 -15.25
N THR A 2 33.74 -3.30 -15.77
CA THR A 2 32.56 -2.54 -15.35
C THR A 2 32.24 -3.01 -13.94
N ALA A 3 32.40 -2.13 -12.94
CA ALA A 3 31.88 -2.41 -11.62
C ALA A 3 30.37 -2.57 -11.78
N THR A 4 29.88 -3.81 -11.72
CA THR A 4 28.46 -4.08 -11.51
C THR A 4 28.18 -3.58 -10.11
N LEU A 5 27.77 -2.32 -9.98
CA LEU A 5 27.21 -1.82 -8.73
C LEU A 5 25.98 -2.69 -8.48
N THR A 6 26.14 -3.67 -7.57
CA THR A 6 25.01 -4.45 -7.07
C THR A 6 24.00 -3.47 -6.53
N ARG A 7 22.80 -3.51 -7.09
CA ARG A 7 21.65 -2.75 -6.65
C ARG A 7 21.49 -2.86 -5.13
N PRO A 8 21.21 -1.77 -4.39
CA PRO A 8 20.96 -1.88 -2.96
C PRO A 8 19.73 -2.77 -2.71
N ALA A 9 19.76 -3.55 -1.62
CA ALA A 9 18.59 -4.29 -1.16
C ALA A 9 17.44 -3.32 -0.88
N TRP A 10 16.19 -3.74 -1.16
CA TRP A 10 15.03 -2.95 -0.79
C TRP A 10 14.85 -3.06 0.72
N THR A 11 14.92 -1.93 1.40
CA THR A 11 14.78 -1.83 2.86
C THR A 11 13.91 -0.65 3.19
N THR A 12 13.36 -0.61 4.41
CA THR A 12 12.59 0.55 4.88
C THR A 12 13.43 1.84 4.88
N ASP A 13 14.75 1.74 5.09
CA ASP A 13 15.66 2.89 5.01
C ASP A 13 15.78 3.40 3.56
N LEU A 14 15.88 2.48 2.59
CA LEU A 14 15.88 2.84 1.17
C LEU A 14 14.55 3.46 0.76
N GLU A 15 13.42 2.94 1.25
CA GLU A 15 12.09 3.51 1.03
C GLU A 15 12.03 4.98 1.48
N VAL A 16 12.52 5.26 2.71
CA VAL A 16 12.59 6.62 3.26
C VAL A 16 13.52 7.51 2.45
N GLU A 17 14.68 7.00 2.02
CA GLU A 17 15.65 7.75 1.21
C GLU A 17 15.04 8.16 -0.15
N ILE A 18 14.45 7.20 -0.86
CA ILE A 18 13.78 7.43 -2.15
C ILE A 18 12.67 8.46 -1.95
N PHE A 19 11.80 8.25 -0.97
CA PHE A 19 10.68 9.15 -0.74
C PHE A 19 11.14 10.57 -0.40
N ASN A 20 12.20 10.74 0.40
CA ASN A 20 12.77 12.06 0.70
C ASN A 20 13.29 12.77 -0.55
N LYS A 21 13.92 12.04 -1.48
CA LYS A 21 14.35 12.61 -2.78
C LYS A 21 13.14 13.07 -3.61
N LEU A 22 12.05 12.31 -3.59
CA LEU A 22 10.81 12.69 -4.28
C LEU A 22 10.18 13.95 -3.67
N ILE A 23 10.16 14.07 -2.34
CA ILE A 23 9.70 15.28 -1.64
C ILE A 23 10.54 16.49 -2.04
N ASP A 24 11.86 16.38 -1.99
CA ASP A 24 12.77 17.48 -2.37
C ASP A 24 12.54 17.97 -3.81
N LYS A 25 12.13 17.07 -4.70
CA LYS A 25 11.88 17.38 -6.11
C LYS A 25 10.48 17.90 -6.39
N HIS A 26 9.45 17.31 -5.79
CA HIS A 26 8.06 17.52 -6.18
C HIS A 26 7.25 18.36 -5.18
N ALA A 27 7.67 18.42 -3.93
CA ALA A 27 7.00 19.17 -2.88
C ALA A 27 7.97 19.62 -1.78
N PRO A 28 8.99 20.45 -2.09
CA PRO A 28 10.08 20.78 -1.15
C PRO A 28 9.64 21.58 0.09
N HIS A 29 8.40 22.08 0.10
CA HIS A 29 7.79 22.74 1.25
C HIS A 29 7.24 21.74 2.29
N LEU A 30 7.03 20.47 1.91
CA LEU A 30 6.57 19.43 2.82
C LEU A 30 7.70 18.95 3.72
N PRO A 31 7.42 18.66 5.00
CA PRO A 31 8.47 18.27 5.92
C PRO A 31 8.93 16.83 5.66
N LYS A 32 10.24 16.58 5.80
CA LYS A 32 10.83 15.24 5.68
C LYS A 32 10.67 14.40 6.95
N THR A 33 10.37 15.04 8.07
CA THR A 33 10.07 14.42 9.37
C THR A 33 8.83 15.08 9.96
N ARG A 34 8.16 14.40 10.91
CA ARG A 34 7.01 14.98 11.61
C ARG A 34 7.44 16.22 12.41
N LEU A 35 6.73 17.34 12.23
CA LEU A 35 7.00 18.59 12.94
C LEU A 35 6.28 18.67 14.29
N HIS A 36 5.07 18.12 14.36
CA HIS A 36 4.22 18.14 15.54
C HIS A 36 3.53 16.80 15.74
N ASP A 37 3.40 16.40 17.00
CA ASP A 37 2.62 15.23 17.35
C ASP A 37 1.15 15.49 17.06
N PRO A 38 0.45 14.51 16.45
CA PRO A 38 -0.96 14.64 16.17
C PRO A 38 -1.75 14.61 17.48
N ARG A 39 -2.79 15.42 17.58
CA ARG A 39 -3.69 15.41 18.74
C ARG A 39 -4.83 14.39 18.56
N PRO A 40 -5.49 13.96 19.64
CA PRO A 40 -6.73 13.19 19.52
C PRO A 40 -7.84 13.97 18.78
N PRO A 41 -8.80 13.27 18.15
CA PRO A 41 -10.02 13.90 17.65
C PRO A 41 -10.79 14.51 18.83
N ALA A 42 -11.27 15.73 18.67
CA ALA A 42 -11.85 16.53 19.76
C ALA A 42 -13.31 16.92 19.53
N THR A 43 -13.74 17.05 18.27
CA THR A 43 -15.13 17.39 17.94
C THR A 43 -15.90 16.14 17.47
N GLN A 44 -17.23 16.19 17.51
CA GLN A 44 -18.07 15.11 16.99
C GLN A 44 -17.81 14.85 15.50
N GLU A 45 -17.56 15.91 14.73
CA GLU A 45 -17.22 15.79 13.30
C GLU A 45 -15.86 15.10 13.10
N GLU A 46 -14.85 15.44 13.90
CA GLU A 46 -13.55 14.79 13.85
C GLU A 46 -13.63 13.31 14.25
N ILE A 47 -14.42 12.99 15.28
CA ILE A 47 -14.67 11.62 15.71
C ILE A 47 -15.35 10.83 14.60
N GLU A 48 -16.39 11.38 13.97
CA GLU A 48 -17.10 10.74 12.86
C GLU A 48 -16.21 10.53 11.63
N ASN A 49 -15.41 11.53 11.25
CA ASN A 49 -14.48 11.40 10.14
C ASN A 49 -13.38 10.38 10.44
N PHE A 50 -12.85 10.38 11.66
CA PHE A 50 -11.84 9.41 12.10
C PHE A 50 -12.43 7.99 12.14
N TYR A 51 -13.65 7.82 12.64
CA TYR A 51 -14.39 6.56 12.59
C TYR A 51 -14.48 6.01 11.16
N ARG A 52 -14.93 6.83 10.19
CA ARG A 52 -15.03 6.41 8.77
C ARG A 52 -13.67 6.01 8.18
N PHE A 53 -12.63 6.74 8.55
CA PHE A 53 -11.26 6.41 8.15
C PHE A 53 -10.81 5.05 8.73
N ARG A 54 -11.12 4.76 9.99
CA ARG A 54 -10.81 3.46 10.60
C ARG A 54 -11.64 2.34 9.98
N VAL A 55 -12.92 2.55 9.69
CA VAL A 55 -13.75 1.58 8.93
C VAL A 55 -13.13 1.27 7.56
N ALA A 56 -12.66 2.29 6.85
CA ALA A 56 -11.95 2.09 5.58
C ALA A 56 -10.65 1.28 5.75
N GLY A 57 -9.89 1.52 6.83
CA GLY A 57 -8.71 0.73 7.18
C GLY A 57 -9.04 -0.74 7.48
N ALA A 58 -10.05 -1.02 8.32
CA ALA A 58 -10.47 -2.39 8.59
C ALA A 58 -10.93 -3.14 7.33
N ALA A 59 -11.59 -2.43 6.42
CA ALA A 59 -12.03 -3.00 5.14
C ALA A 59 -10.86 -3.26 4.17
N HIS A 60 -9.85 -2.40 4.17
CA HIS A 60 -8.62 -2.60 3.40
C HIS A 60 -7.94 -3.91 3.80
N ASP A 61 -7.67 -4.08 5.11
CA ASP A 61 -6.94 -5.24 5.62
C ASP A 61 -7.78 -6.53 5.47
N LEU A 62 -9.09 -6.46 5.74
CA LEU A 62 -9.99 -7.59 5.52
C LEU A 62 -10.10 -7.98 4.03
N PHE A 63 -10.02 -7.01 3.12
CA PHE A 63 -9.98 -7.31 1.68
C PHE A 63 -8.69 -8.05 1.31
N ILE A 64 -7.53 -7.65 1.85
CA ILE A 64 -6.26 -8.37 1.65
C ILE A 64 -6.38 -9.81 2.14
N VAL A 65 -6.91 -10.02 3.35
CA VAL A 65 -7.17 -11.37 3.89
C VAL A 65 -8.02 -12.21 2.93
N GLN A 66 -9.09 -11.65 2.36
CA GLN A 66 -9.95 -12.37 1.42
C GLN A 66 -9.25 -12.72 0.12
N VAL A 67 -8.41 -11.83 -0.41
CA VAL A 67 -7.59 -12.09 -1.60
C VAL A 67 -6.57 -13.18 -1.32
N CYS A 68 -5.75 -13.01 -0.28
CA CYS A 68 -4.68 -13.94 0.07
C CYS A 68 -5.24 -15.34 0.37
N ALA A 69 -6.35 -15.44 1.11
CA ALA A 69 -7.02 -16.71 1.38
C ALA A 69 -7.54 -17.41 0.11
N LYS A 70 -7.96 -16.66 -0.92
CA LYS A 70 -8.42 -17.24 -2.19
C LYS A 70 -7.28 -17.74 -3.05
N ILE A 71 -6.14 -17.04 -3.06
CA ILE A 71 -5.03 -17.32 -3.99
C ILE A 71 -3.98 -18.29 -3.43
N ILE A 72 -3.87 -18.43 -2.09
CA ILE A 72 -2.78 -19.16 -1.43
C ILE A 72 -2.55 -20.58 -1.98
N ASP A 73 -3.60 -21.34 -2.29
CA ASP A 73 -3.48 -22.69 -2.85
C ASP A 73 -3.49 -22.72 -4.39
N GLN A 74 -3.76 -21.59 -5.05
CA GLN A 74 -3.80 -21.50 -6.51
C GLN A 74 -2.40 -21.28 -7.14
N ILE A 75 -1.47 -20.69 -6.38
CA ILE A 75 -0.09 -20.51 -6.81
C ILE A 75 0.76 -21.58 -6.09
N PRO A 76 1.27 -22.60 -6.80
CA PRO A 76 1.98 -23.72 -6.21
C PRO A 76 3.44 -23.34 -5.87
N ASP A 77 3.58 -22.37 -4.97
CA ASP A 77 4.86 -21.81 -4.51
C ASP A 77 4.86 -21.83 -2.97
N PRO A 78 5.55 -22.81 -2.35
CA PRO A 78 5.58 -22.94 -0.90
C PRO A 78 6.16 -21.73 -0.17
N GLU A 79 7.07 -20.97 -0.80
CA GLU A 79 7.60 -19.75 -0.17
C GLU A 79 6.52 -18.68 -0.12
N LEU A 80 5.80 -18.50 -1.22
CA LEU A 80 4.64 -17.62 -1.25
C LEU A 80 3.57 -18.08 -0.26
N GLN A 81 3.26 -19.38 -0.18
CA GLN A 81 2.26 -19.90 0.74
C GLN A 81 2.60 -19.63 2.22
N LEU A 82 3.86 -19.78 2.60
CA LEU A 82 4.33 -19.44 3.95
C LEU A 82 4.25 -17.93 4.22
N PHE A 83 4.64 -17.12 3.26
CA PHE A 83 4.51 -15.66 3.32
C PHE A 83 3.05 -15.22 3.49
N LEU A 84 2.15 -15.70 2.62
CA LEU A 84 0.73 -15.36 2.67
C LEU A 84 0.05 -15.87 3.94
N SER A 85 0.47 -17.02 4.47
CA SER A 85 -0.05 -17.51 5.76
C SER A 85 0.23 -16.52 6.88
N ARG A 86 1.37 -15.83 6.84
CA ARG A 86 1.70 -14.79 7.81
C ARG A 86 0.87 -13.53 7.57
N GLN A 87 0.83 -13.03 6.34
CA GLN A 87 0.07 -11.82 5.96
C GLN A 87 -1.42 -11.96 6.31
N ILE A 88 -2.05 -13.11 6.02
CA ILE A 88 -3.43 -13.41 6.42
C ILE A 88 -3.64 -13.25 7.94
N GLY A 89 -2.68 -13.71 8.74
CA GLY A 89 -2.76 -13.62 10.21
C GLY A 89 -2.60 -12.19 10.71
N ASP A 90 -1.64 -11.45 10.14
CA ASP A 90 -1.35 -10.07 10.52
C ASP A 90 -2.51 -9.14 10.13
N ASP A 91 -2.91 -9.13 8.87
CA ASP A 91 -3.98 -8.26 8.36
C ASP A 91 -5.33 -8.61 8.98
N GLY A 92 -5.56 -9.89 9.28
CA GLY A 92 -6.72 -10.32 10.05
C GLY A 92 -6.73 -9.70 11.46
N ALA A 93 -5.58 -9.64 12.12
CA ALA A 93 -5.46 -8.99 13.42
C ALA A 93 -5.60 -7.45 13.31
N HIS A 94 -5.06 -6.84 12.26
CA HIS A 94 -5.17 -5.40 12.01
C HIS A 94 -6.62 -4.99 11.75
N ALA A 95 -7.33 -5.74 10.89
CA ALA A 95 -8.75 -5.53 10.59
C ALA A 95 -9.61 -5.65 11.85
N GLN A 96 -9.39 -6.70 12.64
CA GLN A 96 -10.13 -6.95 13.88
C GLN A 96 -9.89 -5.84 14.91
N ASN A 97 -8.63 -5.46 15.17
CA ASN A 97 -8.32 -4.37 16.10
C ASN A 97 -8.93 -3.04 15.63
N THR A 98 -8.85 -2.76 14.33
CA THR A 98 -9.40 -1.53 13.75
C THR A 98 -10.92 -1.47 13.86
N ARG A 99 -11.63 -2.61 13.71
CA ARG A 99 -13.08 -2.71 13.97
C ARG A 99 -13.40 -2.45 15.43
N GLU A 100 -12.69 -3.09 16.36
CA GLU A 100 -12.90 -2.93 17.80
C GLU A 100 -12.71 -1.47 18.21
N ARG A 101 -11.67 -0.81 17.68
CA ARG A 101 -11.44 0.60 17.97
C ARG A 101 -12.51 1.50 17.33
N SER A 102 -12.96 1.19 16.13
CA SER A 102 -14.07 1.91 15.48
C SER A 102 -15.35 1.82 16.31
N HIS A 103 -15.67 0.63 16.85
CA HIS A 103 -16.80 0.43 17.77
C HIS A 103 -16.62 1.23 19.07
N ALA A 104 -15.43 1.24 19.66
CA ALA A 104 -15.16 2.03 20.86
C ALA A 104 -15.32 3.55 20.63
N LEU A 105 -15.04 4.04 19.41
CA LEU A 105 -15.17 5.45 19.05
C LEU A 105 -16.63 5.85 18.73
N SER A 106 -17.38 4.98 18.04
CA SER A 106 -18.72 5.30 17.54
C SER A 106 -19.86 4.86 18.46
N GLY A 107 -19.61 3.88 19.35
CA GLY A 107 -20.61 3.28 20.22
C GLY A 107 -21.48 2.20 19.56
N TYR A 108 -21.20 1.81 18.31
CA TYR A 108 -21.87 0.71 17.62
C TYR A 108 -20.90 -0.11 16.77
N ASP A 109 -21.25 -1.37 16.51
CA ASP A 109 -20.43 -2.29 15.73
C ASP A 109 -20.48 -1.95 14.23
N PRO A 110 -19.35 -1.61 13.58
CA PRO A 110 -19.33 -1.15 12.19
C PRO A 110 -19.25 -2.28 11.17
N ILE A 111 -19.59 -3.52 11.55
CA ILE A 111 -19.36 -4.70 10.70
C ILE A 111 -20.06 -4.61 9.34
N GLU A 112 -21.25 -4.00 9.28
CA GLU A 112 -21.96 -3.81 8.01
C GLU A 112 -21.28 -2.78 7.12
N GLU A 113 -20.76 -1.69 7.68
CA GLU A 113 -20.00 -0.69 6.95
C GLU A 113 -18.67 -1.25 6.44
N ILE A 114 -17.98 -2.04 7.26
CA ILE A 114 -16.77 -2.77 6.85
C ILE A 114 -17.10 -3.68 5.67
N GLN A 115 -18.17 -4.49 5.76
CA GLN A 115 -18.58 -5.37 4.67
C GLN A 115 -18.88 -4.61 3.37
N LYS A 116 -19.57 -3.47 3.46
CA LYS A 116 -19.85 -2.62 2.29
C LYS A 116 -18.57 -2.08 1.66
N GLN A 117 -17.59 -1.66 2.47
CA GLN A 117 -16.31 -1.16 1.98
C GLN A 117 -15.45 -2.27 1.37
N VAL A 118 -15.42 -3.47 1.96
CA VAL A 118 -14.77 -4.65 1.36
C VAL A 118 -15.39 -4.97 -0.01
N GLN A 119 -16.73 -4.90 -0.13
CA GLN A 119 -17.39 -5.10 -1.41
C GLN A 119 -16.94 -4.04 -2.43
N LYS A 120 -16.77 -2.77 -2.04
CA LYS A 120 -16.22 -1.75 -2.94
C LYS A 120 -14.81 -2.13 -3.43
N HIS A 121 -13.94 -2.65 -2.56
CA HIS A 121 -12.62 -3.12 -2.99
C HIS A 121 -12.73 -4.22 -4.05
N TRP A 122 -13.64 -5.19 -3.88
CA TRP A 122 -13.95 -6.19 -4.90
C TRP A 122 -14.53 -5.57 -6.18
N ASP A 123 -15.40 -4.57 -6.07
CA ASP A 123 -16.01 -3.90 -7.23
C ASP A 123 -14.95 -3.14 -8.05
N TYR A 124 -13.97 -2.50 -7.38
CA TYR A 124 -12.85 -1.84 -8.03
C TYR A 124 -11.89 -2.84 -8.65
N MET A 125 -11.39 -3.78 -7.85
CA MET A 125 -10.32 -4.69 -8.28
C MET A 125 -10.83 -5.82 -9.17
N GLY A 126 -12.12 -6.16 -9.10
CA GLY A 126 -12.73 -7.29 -9.77
C GLY A 126 -12.00 -8.59 -9.48
N ASP A 127 -11.84 -9.40 -10.52
CA ASP A 127 -11.13 -10.68 -10.48
C ASP A 127 -9.60 -10.57 -10.55
N LEU A 128 -9.04 -9.39 -10.87
CA LEU A 128 -7.59 -9.20 -11.08
C LEU A 128 -6.71 -9.88 -10.00
N PRO A 129 -6.90 -9.62 -8.69
CA PRO A 129 -6.05 -10.20 -7.63
C PRO A 129 -6.07 -11.73 -7.56
N ILE A 130 -7.12 -12.37 -8.09
CA ILE A 130 -7.33 -13.83 -8.00
C ILE A 130 -7.30 -14.53 -9.37
N ARG A 131 -7.05 -13.79 -10.45
CA ARG A 131 -7.12 -14.30 -11.83
C ARG A 131 -5.94 -15.22 -12.15
N ASN A 132 -4.74 -14.81 -11.74
CA ASN A 132 -3.47 -15.48 -11.94
C ASN A 132 -2.39 -14.84 -11.06
N TRP A 133 -1.17 -15.38 -11.09
CA TRP A 133 -0.08 -14.89 -10.26
C TRP A 133 0.36 -13.46 -10.64
N GLN A 134 0.20 -13.02 -11.89
CA GLN A 134 0.52 -11.65 -12.31
C GLN A 134 -0.47 -10.63 -11.77
N GLY A 135 -1.76 -10.95 -11.84
CA GLY A 135 -2.81 -10.12 -11.25
C GLY A 135 -2.71 -10.06 -9.73
N PHE A 136 -2.32 -11.17 -9.10
CA PHE A 136 -2.01 -11.19 -7.67
C PHE A 136 -0.79 -10.31 -7.34
N LEU A 137 0.30 -10.40 -8.10
CA LEU A 137 1.47 -9.55 -7.89
C LEU A 137 1.13 -8.06 -8.10
N ALA A 138 0.31 -7.72 -9.10
CA ALA A 138 -0.16 -6.35 -9.27
C ALA A 138 -0.98 -5.87 -8.06
N PHE A 139 -1.81 -6.74 -7.50
CA PHE A 139 -2.52 -6.45 -6.26
C PHE A 139 -1.56 -6.16 -5.09
N GLU A 140 -0.55 -7.01 -4.85
CA GLU A 140 0.48 -6.78 -3.83
C GLU A 140 1.23 -5.47 -4.09
N LEU A 141 1.60 -5.17 -5.34
CA LEU A 141 2.24 -3.88 -5.67
C LEU A 141 1.35 -2.69 -5.27
N HIS A 142 0.04 -2.76 -5.50
CA HIS A 142 -0.88 -1.66 -5.20
C HIS A 142 -1.24 -1.52 -3.71
N TYR A 143 -1.39 -2.64 -3.01
CA TYR A 143 -1.82 -2.67 -1.61
C TYR A 143 -0.66 -2.59 -0.63
N GLU A 144 0.50 -3.13 -0.97
CA GLU A 144 1.68 -3.14 -0.12
C GLU A 144 2.67 -2.04 -0.51
N LEU A 145 3.11 -1.99 -1.77
CA LEU A 145 4.26 -1.15 -2.17
C LEU A 145 3.87 0.29 -2.53
N HIS A 146 2.87 0.48 -3.38
CA HIS A 146 2.49 1.80 -3.90
C HIS A 146 1.81 2.67 -2.84
N ILE A 147 1.11 2.07 -1.88
CA ILE A 147 0.42 2.80 -0.81
C ILE A 147 1.40 3.53 0.13
N VAL A 148 2.66 3.09 0.20
CA VAL A 148 3.70 3.66 1.07
C VAL A 148 3.88 5.16 0.88
N ALA A 149 3.70 5.69 -0.33
CA ALA A 149 3.76 7.13 -0.57
C ALA A 149 2.73 7.90 0.29
N LEU A 150 1.50 7.39 0.38
CA LEU A 150 0.46 7.95 1.24
C LEU A 150 0.83 7.78 2.72
N LEU A 151 1.32 6.59 3.12
CA LEU A 151 1.69 6.33 4.51
C LEU A 151 2.81 7.27 4.99
N PHE A 152 3.82 7.54 4.14
CA PHE A 152 4.85 8.51 4.47
C PHE A 152 4.30 9.93 4.60
N LEU A 153 3.45 10.40 3.68
CA LEU A 153 2.81 11.71 3.84
C LEU A 153 1.98 11.78 5.11
N ASN A 154 1.17 10.77 5.41
CA ASN A 154 0.37 10.70 6.61
C ASN A 154 1.25 10.74 7.86
N SER A 155 2.34 9.98 7.91
CA SER A 155 3.26 9.94 9.05
C SER A 155 3.93 11.29 9.35
N ARG A 156 3.98 12.21 8.37
CA ARG A 156 4.67 13.50 8.48
C ARG A 156 3.72 14.69 8.64
N THR A 157 2.52 14.59 8.07
CA THR A 157 1.59 15.74 7.91
C THR A 157 0.30 15.62 8.69
N SER A 158 -0.05 14.43 9.20
CA SER A 158 -1.30 14.23 9.94
C SER A 158 -1.33 15.05 11.23
N LYS A 159 -2.47 15.70 11.47
CA LYS A 159 -2.75 16.57 12.62
C LYS A 159 -3.59 15.91 13.69
N ILE A 160 -4.37 14.90 13.30
CA ILE A 160 -5.23 14.13 14.20
C ILE A 160 -4.79 12.67 14.20
N ASN A 161 -4.73 12.08 15.38
CA ASN A 161 -4.53 10.65 15.57
C ASN A 161 -5.10 10.21 16.91
N ASP A 162 -5.81 9.09 16.91
CA ASP A 162 -6.25 8.43 18.13
C ASP A 162 -5.05 7.74 18.83
N PRO A 163 -4.79 8.00 20.13
CA PRO A 163 -3.62 7.45 20.82
C PRO A 163 -3.57 5.92 20.85
N GLU A 164 -4.70 5.24 21.03
CA GLU A 164 -4.75 3.77 21.03
C GLU A 164 -4.44 3.20 19.65
N SER A 165 -5.05 3.78 18.60
CA SER A 165 -4.74 3.44 17.21
C SER A 165 -3.28 3.68 16.88
N GLY A 166 -2.71 4.81 17.31
CA GLY A 166 -1.30 5.15 17.10
C GLY A 166 -0.34 4.18 17.78
N LYS A 167 -0.65 3.77 19.02
CA LYS A 167 0.14 2.77 19.74
C LYS A 167 0.13 1.42 19.04
N PHE A 168 -1.06 0.91 18.70
CA PHE A 168 -1.20 -0.36 17.98
C PHE A 168 -0.50 -0.30 16.62
N ALA A 169 -0.61 0.82 15.91
CA ALA A 169 0.07 1.01 14.64
C ALA A 169 1.60 0.92 14.79
N ALA A 170 2.17 1.57 15.81
CA ALA A 170 3.61 1.54 16.05
C ALA A 170 4.13 0.17 16.50
N GLU A 171 3.36 -0.55 17.32
CA GLU A 171 3.79 -1.82 17.92
C GLU A 171 3.51 -3.03 17.03
N ARG A 172 2.53 -2.96 16.13
CA ARG A 172 2.05 -4.09 15.32
C ARG A 172 2.02 -3.78 13.83
N ILE A 173 1.19 -2.82 13.41
CA ILE A 173 0.94 -2.56 11.98
C ILE A 173 2.25 -2.23 11.25
N LEU A 174 3.00 -1.20 11.69
CA LEU A 174 4.19 -0.76 10.95
C LEU A 174 5.26 -1.86 10.79
N PRO A 175 5.61 -2.65 11.84
CA PRO A 175 6.48 -3.82 11.67
C PRO A 175 5.92 -4.91 10.75
N ASP A 176 4.63 -5.25 10.88
CA ASP A 176 4.00 -6.32 10.09
C ASP A 176 3.92 -5.93 8.60
N GLU A 177 3.45 -4.71 8.30
CA GLU A 177 3.38 -4.15 6.94
C GLU A 177 4.77 -4.05 6.29
N ALA A 178 5.80 -3.73 7.08
CA ALA A 178 7.17 -3.76 6.56
C ALA A 178 7.59 -5.19 6.18
N TYR A 179 7.22 -6.20 6.99
CA TYR A 179 7.46 -7.59 6.64
C TYR A 179 6.73 -7.99 5.36
N HIS A 180 5.47 -7.56 5.18
CA HIS A 180 4.68 -7.84 3.97
C HIS A 180 5.35 -7.25 2.71
N ARG A 181 5.61 -5.95 2.69
CA ARG A 181 6.27 -5.26 1.57
C ARG A 181 7.62 -5.87 1.21
N LEU A 182 8.47 -6.12 2.21
CA LEU A 182 9.79 -6.71 1.97
C LEU A 182 9.67 -8.15 1.47
N GLY A 183 8.70 -8.91 1.98
CA GLY A 183 8.41 -10.27 1.52
C GLY A 183 7.97 -10.33 0.05
N VAL A 184 7.12 -9.39 -0.39
CA VAL A 184 6.71 -9.26 -1.81
C VAL A 184 7.93 -9.00 -2.70
N VAL A 185 8.82 -8.10 -2.30
CA VAL A 185 10.05 -7.81 -3.05
C VAL A 185 10.96 -9.04 -3.11
N ASP A 186 11.19 -9.70 -1.98
CA ASP A 186 12.04 -10.89 -1.89
C ASP A 186 11.51 -12.04 -2.77
N TRP A 187 10.21 -12.32 -2.68
CA TRP A 187 9.54 -13.35 -3.47
C TRP A 187 9.69 -13.09 -4.97
N TRP A 188 9.39 -11.87 -5.40
CA TRP A 188 9.54 -11.48 -6.80
C TRP A 188 11.00 -11.56 -7.26
N GLN A 189 11.95 -11.04 -6.48
CA GLN A 189 13.36 -11.01 -6.85
C GLN A 189 13.91 -12.42 -7.08
N ARG A 190 13.54 -13.40 -6.23
CA ARG A 190 13.93 -14.80 -6.45
C ARG A 190 13.43 -15.33 -7.78
N LYS A 191 12.15 -15.07 -8.11
CA LYS A 191 11.56 -15.47 -9.39
C LYS A 191 12.24 -14.76 -10.57
N PHE A 192 12.48 -13.46 -10.45
CA PHE A 192 13.03 -12.64 -11.52
C PHE A 192 14.51 -12.95 -11.76
N ASP A 193 15.33 -13.11 -10.72
CA ASP A 193 16.78 -13.33 -10.84
C ASP A 193 17.14 -14.69 -11.44
N GLN A 194 16.28 -15.70 -11.23
CA GLN A 194 16.45 -17.03 -11.81
C GLN A 194 16.02 -17.09 -13.29
N ALA A 195 15.27 -16.11 -13.77
CA ALA A 195 14.77 -16.07 -15.13
C ALA A 195 15.90 -15.74 -16.13
N SER A 196 15.89 -16.42 -17.27
CA SER A 196 16.74 -16.10 -18.42
C SER A 196 16.43 -14.70 -18.98
N PRO A 197 17.31 -14.11 -19.80
CA PRO A 197 17.04 -12.79 -20.39
C PRO A 197 15.73 -12.70 -21.19
N ALA A 198 15.34 -13.78 -21.87
CA ALA A 198 14.08 -13.84 -22.62
C ALA A 198 12.88 -13.87 -21.67
N GLU A 199 12.93 -14.72 -20.64
CA GLU A 199 11.89 -14.82 -19.61
C GLU A 199 11.75 -13.50 -18.83
N LYS A 200 12.87 -12.84 -18.48
CA LYS A 200 12.83 -11.51 -17.85
C LYS A 200 12.08 -10.49 -18.69
N SER A 201 12.30 -10.47 -20.00
CA SER A 201 11.59 -9.55 -20.91
C SER A 201 10.08 -9.83 -20.93
N GLU A 202 9.68 -11.10 -20.89
CA GLU A 202 8.28 -11.50 -20.85
C GLU A 202 7.64 -11.14 -19.51
N LEU A 203 8.31 -11.46 -18.40
CA LEU A 203 7.87 -11.13 -17.04
C LEU A 203 7.67 -9.62 -16.87
N VAL A 204 8.59 -8.80 -17.39
CA VAL A 204 8.47 -7.34 -17.40
C VAL A 204 7.18 -6.89 -18.09
N ALA A 205 6.91 -7.42 -19.29
CA ALA A 205 5.73 -7.03 -20.06
C ALA A 205 4.44 -7.41 -19.31
N GLN A 206 4.38 -8.63 -18.77
CA GLN A 206 3.23 -9.13 -18.03
C GLN A 206 2.96 -8.34 -16.74
N VAL A 207 4.00 -7.99 -15.97
CA VAL A 207 3.85 -7.19 -14.75
C VAL A 207 3.40 -5.77 -15.07
N LEU A 208 3.95 -5.15 -16.12
CA LEU A 208 3.53 -3.81 -16.52
C LEU A 208 2.07 -3.78 -16.99
N GLU A 209 1.62 -4.80 -17.73
CA GLU A 209 0.22 -4.92 -18.15
C GLU A 209 -0.72 -5.07 -16.95
N ALA A 210 -0.39 -5.97 -16.01
CA ALA A 210 -1.20 -6.19 -14.81
C ALA A 210 -1.21 -4.97 -13.87
N ASP A 211 -0.07 -4.30 -13.68
CA ASP A 211 0.02 -3.03 -12.93
C ASP A 211 -0.84 -1.94 -13.56
N GLU A 212 -0.83 -1.83 -14.90
CA GLU A 212 -1.60 -0.83 -15.62
C GLU A 212 -3.12 -1.05 -15.46
N GLU A 213 -3.57 -2.31 -15.56
CA GLU A 213 -4.96 -2.68 -15.27
C GLU A 213 -5.31 -2.38 -13.80
N GLY A 214 -4.44 -2.76 -12.86
CA GLY A 214 -4.62 -2.51 -11.42
C GLY A 214 -4.73 -1.03 -11.09
N GLN A 215 -3.86 -0.19 -11.66
CA GLN A 215 -3.89 1.25 -11.45
C GLN A 215 -5.20 1.85 -11.97
N ARG A 216 -5.63 1.52 -13.20
CA ARG A 216 -6.91 2.02 -13.74
C ARG A 216 -8.10 1.66 -12.86
N ARG A 217 -8.15 0.40 -12.40
CA ARG A 217 -9.19 -0.12 -11.50
C ARG A 217 -9.21 0.62 -10.17
N ARG A 218 -8.04 0.96 -9.63
CA ARG A 218 -7.88 1.57 -8.30
C ARG A 218 -7.94 3.10 -8.28
N ASN A 219 -7.75 3.78 -9.41
CA ASN A 219 -7.79 5.25 -9.51
C ASN A 219 -9.01 5.89 -8.81
N PRO A 220 -10.26 5.43 -9.04
CA PRO A 220 -11.43 6.00 -8.37
C PRO A 220 -11.37 5.86 -6.84
N TYR A 221 -10.95 4.68 -6.36
CA TYR A 221 -10.78 4.42 -4.93
C TYR A 221 -9.73 5.32 -4.31
N LEU A 222 -8.56 5.48 -4.93
CA LEU A 222 -7.48 6.31 -4.40
C LEU A 222 -7.94 7.75 -4.17
N LYS A 223 -8.65 8.33 -5.13
CA LYS A 223 -9.20 9.69 -5.02
C LYS A 223 -10.20 9.80 -3.86
N GLU A 224 -11.10 8.83 -3.70
CA GLU A 224 -12.04 8.79 -2.56
C GLU A 224 -11.28 8.64 -1.22
N HIS A 225 -10.33 7.71 -1.16
CA HIS A 225 -9.59 7.37 0.05
C HIS A 225 -8.70 8.53 0.53
N TRP A 226 -8.08 9.27 -0.37
CA TRP A 226 -7.29 10.46 -0.01
C TRP A 226 -8.16 11.56 0.59
N GLN A 227 -9.38 11.75 0.09
CA GLN A 227 -10.33 12.69 0.67
C GLN A 227 -10.84 12.24 2.05
N ILE A 228 -11.06 10.94 2.24
CA ILE A 228 -11.39 10.37 3.56
C ILE A 228 -10.23 10.63 4.54
N THR A 229 -9.00 10.34 4.12
CA THR A 229 -7.80 10.55 4.93
C THR A 229 -7.62 12.02 5.30
N HIS A 230 -7.73 12.93 4.33
CA HIS A 230 -7.62 14.37 4.58
C HIS A 230 -8.66 14.86 5.59
N ARG A 231 -9.93 14.47 5.45
CA ARG A 231 -10.99 14.85 6.40
C ARG A 231 -10.80 14.27 7.80
N ALA A 232 -10.27 13.05 7.89
CA ALA A 232 -10.12 12.34 9.16
C ALA A 232 -8.90 12.81 9.96
N ILE A 233 -7.76 12.96 9.29
CA ILE A 233 -6.47 13.16 9.96
C ILE A 233 -5.75 14.43 9.53
N GLY A 234 -6.31 15.20 8.60
CA GLY A 234 -5.77 16.50 8.16
C GLY A 234 -4.48 16.39 7.36
N SER A 235 -4.19 15.21 6.78
CA SER A 235 -2.98 14.97 5.99
C SER A 235 -2.97 15.79 4.69
N GLU A 236 -1.76 16.07 4.22
CA GLU A 236 -1.53 16.72 2.93
C GLU A 236 -1.96 15.80 1.78
N ILE A 237 -2.73 16.34 0.83
CA ILE A 237 -3.17 15.59 -0.35
C ILE A 237 -2.97 16.32 -1.68
N ASP A 238 -2.63 17.62 -1.69
CA ASP A 238 -2.59 18.39 -2.95
C ASP A 238 -1.43 17.93 -3.85
N HIS A 239 -0.29 17.61 -3.24
CA HIS A 239 0.90 17.12 -3.95
C HIS A 239 0.98 15.58 -3.99
N LEU A 240 0.06 14.89 -3.31
CA LEU A 240 0.07 13.43 -3.26
C LEU A 240 -0.03 12.77 -4.64
N PRO A 241 -0.84 13.23 -5.61
CA PRO A 241 -0.91 12.60 -6.94
C PRO A 241 0.46 12.50 -7.63
N VAL A 242 1.22 13.60 -7.67
CA VAL A 242 2.53 13.64 -8.35
C VAL A 242 3.58 12.83 -7.58
N ILE A 243 3.55 12.84 -6.25
CA ILE A 243 4.45 12.05 -5.40
C ILE A 243 4.14 10.56 -5.56
N TYR A 244 2.86 10.17 -5.55
CA TYR A 244 2.41 8.79 -5.73
C TYR A 244 2.84 8.22 -7.09
N ASP A 245 2.60 8.95 -8.18
CA ASP A 245 3.03 8.51 -9.52
C ASP A 245 4.55 8.41 -9.64
N ALA A 246 5.29 9.34 -9.03
CA ALA A 246 6.75 9.29 -9.00
C ALA A 246 7.27 8.11 -8.17
N TRP A 247 6.65 7.85 -7.01
CA TRP A 247 6.96 6.71 -6.14
C TRP A 247 6.73 5.38 -6.85
N ARG A 248 5.59 5.21 -7.51
CA ARG A 248 5.28 4.01 -8.29
C ARG A 248 6.31 3.75 -9.40
N ARG A 249 6.85 4.80 -10.02
CA ARG A 249 7.96 4.64 -11.00
C ARG A 249 9.26 4.17 -10.35
N GLU A 250 9.58 4.63 -9.14
CA GLU A 250 10.74 4.14 -8.38
C GLU A 250 10.56 2.66 -8.01
N VAL A 251 9.38 2.29 -7.51
CA VAL A 251 9.03 0.90 -7.19
C VAL A 251 9.15 0.01 -8.43
N LEU A 252 8.51 0.36 -9.54
CA LEU A 252 8.57 -0.45 -10.77
C LEU A 252 9.96 -0.47 -11.41
N SER A 253 10.69 0.64 -11.37
CA SER A 253 12.11 0.66 -11.77
C SER A 253 12.91 -0.31 -10.91
N TYR A 254 12.53 -0.45 -9.63
CA TYR A 254 13.16 -1.37 -8.73
C TYR A 254 12.83 -2.82 -9.01
N PHE A 255 11.54 -3.11 -9.05
CA PHE A 255 11.01 -4.43 -9.29
C PHE A 255 11.51 -5.02 -10.61
N LEU A 256 11.49 -4.23 -11.68
CA LEU A 256 11.72 -4.73 -13.04
C LEU A 256 13.17 -4.67 -13.49
N ASP A 257 14.08 -4.14 -12.66
CA ASP A 257 15.47 -3.84 -13.03
C ASP A 257 15.60 -3.01 -14.32
N ILE A 258 14.71 -2.01 -14.45
CA ILE A 258 14.66 -1.10 -15.60
C ILE A 258 14.88 0.33 -15.10
N PRO A 259 15.81 1.11 -15.67
CA PRO A 259 15.95 2.52 -15.33
C PRO A 259 14.63 3.28 -15.53
N ILE A 260 14.30 4.21 -14.62
CA ILE A 260 13.08 5.05 -14.69
C ILE A 260 12.87 5.73 -16.06
N SER A 261 13.95 6.09 -16.76
CA SER A 261 13.92 6.71 -18.09
C SER A 261 13.53 5.75 -19.22
N LYS A 262 13.58 4.44 -18.97
CA LYS A 262 13.22 3.37 -19.90
C LYS A 262 11.89 2.70 -19.58
N LEU A 263 11.25 3.03 -18.45
CA LEU A 263 9.88 2.60 -18.17
C LEU A 263 8.93 3.21 -19.22
N PRO A 264 7.88 2.47 -19.64
CA PRO A 264 6.85 3.04 -20.48
C PRO A 264 6.10 4.16 -19.74
N LYS A 265 5.31 4.93 -20.49
CA LYS A 265 4.37 5.87 -19.86
C LYS A 265 3.34 5.06 -19.09
N LEU A 266 3.35 5.21 -17.77
CA LEU A 266 2.39 4.56 -16.87
C LEU A 266 1.07 5.36 -16.84
N VAL A 267 -0.04 4.66 -16.59
CA VAL A 267 -1.32 5.29 -16.22
C VAL A 267 -1.12 6.12 -14.95
N SER A 268 -1.46 7.40 -14.99
CA SER A 268 -1.41 8.28 -13.83
C SER A 268 -2.62 8.05 -12.92
N VAL A 269 -2.48 8.33 -11.63
CA VAL A 269 -3.64 8.41 -10.73
C VAL A 269 -4.66 9.47 -11.17
N ASN A 270 -4.24 10.47 -11.94
CA ASN A 270 -5.11 11.54 -12.43
C ASN A 270 -5.82 11.22 -13.76
N ASP A 271 -5.39 10.16 -14.46
CA ASP A 271 -6.13 9.64 -15.63
C ASP A 271 -7.50 9.06 -15.19
#